data_AF-A0A382BB74-F1
#
_entry.id   AF-A0A382BB74-F1
#
_cell.length_a   1.000
_cell.length_b   1.000
_cell.length_c   1.000
_cell.angle_alpha   90.00
_cell.angle_beta   90.00
_cell.angle_gamma   90.00
#
_symmetry.space_group_name_H-M   'P 1'
#
loop_
_entity.id
_entity.type
_entity.pdbx_description
1 polymer ?
#
loop_
_entity_poly.entity_id
_entity_poly.type
_entity_poly.pdbx_seq_one_letter_code
_entity_poly.pdbx_strand_id
1 'polypeptide(L)'
;VSEQQVTQAPEVRNRTWPSIVWLIPLVTAIVGVWLIVSTLTDQAPTATIQFKTAEGIEAGKTRIKYKSVDIGLVEEIAFAEDFDNVVLTISLNQGLEGFLRRNTRFWVVKPQLTVRGVSGLSTLLSGAYIEIDPGPGAIQTHFVGLEEIPLITTDDAGTKITLISSDLGSLGRGSPIYYQGILAGEVLGYELAGDAKSVYIHGFVRDPFDQLLKGNSRFSNVSGLDVTLGADGVDVKTASITSLLFGGIAFDTPDSLEHSLADISDLVFTLHGRYDDFEDQAYIRKVQFVMYFTGSVRGLSPGAPLEFRGIKIGEVLDIRMEFDAATTSFRIPVLVEIEPDRIIHRDAENTLPPEQTLETLVNKGLRGRLQTGSLLTGQLYIEFNMYPNADLNLVADESMPYPELPTVPGAFEAISQSLTGMVKQIESIDVTGIGNSVRNILDGADKLVNKPVDEAVVTDLEASLRALRGVLSNVEEADLDSTIAAARQALVNLQRTLTMI
;
A
#
# COMPACT_ATOMS: atom_id res chain seq x y z
N VAL A 1 -111.81 9.57 -90.38
CA VAL A 1 -110.70 9.93 -91.31
C VAL A 1 -109.71 10.71 -90.44
N SER A 2 -108.57 10.19 -89.99
CA SER A 2 -107.68 9.18 -90.57
C SER A 2 -106.84 8.50 -89.48
N GLU A 3 -106.43 7.27 -89.75
CA GLU A 3 -105.38 6.51 -89.06
C GLU A 3 -104.03 7.25 -89.05
N GLN A 4 -103.27 7.08 -87.95
CA GLN A 4 -101.81 7.05 -88.01
C GLN A 4 -101.28 5.99 -87.04
N GLN A 5 -100.70 4.94 -87.63
CA GLN A 5 -99.86 3.95 -86.96
C GLN A 5 -98.58 4.63 -86.45
N VAL A 6 -98.20 4.32 -85.21
CA VAL A 6 -96.86 4.64 -84.66
C VAL A 6 -96.18 3.34 -84.29
N THR A 7 -95.11 3.03 -85.02
CA THR A 7 -94.16 1.94 -84.81
C THR A 7 -93.39 2.15 -83.50
N GLN A 8 -93.38 1.18 -82.59
CA GLN A 8 -92.52 1.20 -81.40
C GLN A 8 -91.18 0.53 -81.71
N ALA A 9 -90.09 1.27 -81.51
CA ALA A 9 -88.71 0.79 -81.59
C ALA A 9 -88.30 0.08 -80.27
N PRO A 10 -87.38 -0.90 -80.31
CA PRO A 10 -86.96 -1.64 -79.11
C PRO A 10 -86.06 -0.80 -78.20
N GLU A 11 -86.38 -0.78 -76.91
CA GLU A 11 -85.62 -0.11 -75.86
C GLU A 11 -84.38 -0.95 -75.49
N VAL A 12 -83.20 -0.54 -75.98
CA VAL A 12 -81.92 -1.17 -75.62
C VAL A 12 -81.41 -0.58 -74.30
N ARG A 13 -81.60 -1.33 -73.21
CA ARG A 13 -81.07 -0.98 -71.89
C ARG A 13 -79.58 -1.34 -71.80
N ASN A 14 -78.71 -0.36 -72.07
CA ASN A 14 -77.27 -0.49 -71.87
C ASN A 14 -76.95 -0.62 -70.37
N ARG A 15 -76.62 -1.83 -69.93
CA ARG A 15 -76.14 -2.10 -68.57
C ARG A 15 -74.62 -1.89 -68.54
N THR A 16 -74.18 -0.67 -68.25
CA THR A 16 -72.78 -0.26 -68.12
C THR A 16 -72.22 -0.64 -66.74
N TRP A 17 -72.17 -1.94 -66.44
CA TRP A 17 -71.36 -2.44 -65.33
C TRP A 17 -70.34 -3.41 -65.91
N PRO A 18 -69.04 -3.25 -65.63
CA PRO A 18 -68.04 -4.21 -66.06
C PRO A 18 -68.44 -5.59 -65.50
N SER A 19 -68.36 -6.61 -66.34
CA SER A 19 -68.77 -7.97 -65.98
C SER A 19 -67.97 -8.44 -64.76
N ILE A 20 -68.66 -9.10 -63.82
CA ILE A 20 -68.07 -9.74 -62.62
C ILE A 20 -66.88 -10.66 -62.95
N VAL A 21 -66.76 -11.11 -64.19
CA VAL A 21 -65.65 -11.91 -64.71
C VAL A 21 -64.29 -11.18 -64.59
N TRP A 22 -64.26 -9.85 -64.64
CA TRP A 22 -63.02 -9.06 -64.49
C TRP A 22 -62.57 -8.85 -63.03
N LEU A 23 -63.37 -9.25 -62.04
CA LEU A 23 -62.94 -9.25 -60.63
C LEU A 23 -61.92 -10.34 -60.34
N ILE A 24 -62.00 -11.49 -61.02
CA ILE A 24 -61.14 -12.64 -60.74
C ILE A 24 -59.66 -12.28 -60.98
N PRO A 25 -59.24 -11.75 -62.15
CA PRO A 25 -57.84 -11.38 -62.39
C PRO A 25 -57.34 -10.29 -61.44
N LEU A 26 -58.18 -9.33 -61.07
CA LEU A 26 -57.83 -8.26 -60.14
C LEU A 26 -57.56 -8.80 -58.73
N VAL A 27 -58.43 -9.68 -58.23
CA VAL A 27 -58.25 -10.33 -56.94
C VAL A 27 -57.00 -11.22 -56.95
N THR A 28 -56.76 -11.97 -58.03
CA THR A 28 -55.54 -12.77 -58.17
C THR A 28 -54.27 -11.90 -58.20
N ALA A 29 -54.30 -10.74 -58.88
CA ALA A 29 -53.19 -9.81 -58.88
C ALA A 29 -52.92 -9.21 -57.48
N ILE A 30 -53.98 -8.87 -56.73
CA ILE A 30 -53.85 -8.37 -55.35
C ILE A 30 -53.27 -9.46 -54.44
N VAL A 31 -53.73 -10.70 -54.55
CA VAL A 31 -53.18 -11.83 -53.78
C VAL A 31 -51.72 -12.10 -54.15
N GLY A 32 -51.37 -12.00 -55.43
CA GLY A 32 -49.99 -12.16 -55.89
C GLY A 32 -49.06 -11.06 -55.35
N VAL A 33 -49.49 -9.80 -55.40
CA VAL A 33 -48.75 -8.68 -54.80
C VAL A 33 -48.65 -8.85 -53.28
N TRP A 34 -49.72 -9.28 -52.61
CA TRP A 34 -49.72 -9.54 -51.17
C TRP A 34 -48.76 -10.67 -50.79
N LEU A 35 -48.72 -11.77 -51.56
CA LEU A 35 -47.77 -12.87 -51.37
C LEU A 35 -46.32 -12.41 -51.56
N ILE A 36 -46.04 -11.61 -52.60
CA ILE A 36 -44.70 -11.07 -52.82
C ILE A 36 -44.27 -10.16 -51.67
N VAL A 37 -45.17 -9.27 -51.22
CA VAL A 37 -44.89 -8.38 -50.09
C VAL A 37 -44.73 -9.16 -48.79
N SER A 38 -45.59 -10.13 -48.48
CA SER A 38 -45.46 -10.95 -47.26
C SER A 38 -44.16 -11.76 -47.28
N THR A 39 -43.80 -12.36 -48.40
CA THR A 39 -42.56 -13.15 -48.54
C THR A 39 -41.28 -12.28 -48.45
N LEU A 40 -41.36 -11.00 -48.80
CA LEU A 40 -40.27 -10.04 -48.63
C LEU A 40 -40.22 -9.42 -47.22
N THR A 41 -41.35 -9.37 -46.52
CA THR A 41 -41.44 -8.75 -45.18
C THR A 41 -41.21 -9.78 -44.06
N ASP A 42 -41.45 -11.07 -44.31
CA ASP A 42 -41.34 -12.15 -43.32
C ASP A 42 -39.95 -12.80 -43.22
N GLN A 43 -38.91 -12.23 -43.86
CA GLN A 43 -37.57 -12.84 -43.82
C GLN A 43 -36.90 -12.63 -42.46
N ALA A 44 -36.44 -13.73 -41.88
CA ALA A 44 -35.62 -13.75 -40.67
C ALA A 44 -34.38 -12.85 -40.87
N PRO A 45 -34.06 -11.95 -39.92
CA PRO A 45 -32.85 -11.12 -40.02
C PRO A 45 -31.60 -11.99 -40.13
N THR A 46 -30.81 -11.77 -41.18
CA THR A 46 -29.55 -12.48 -41.42
C THR A 46 -28.33 -11.59 -41.19
N ALA A 47 -27.24 -12.19 -40.72
CA ALA A 47 -25.96 -11.53 -40.52
C ALA A 47 -24.79 -12.48 -40.80
N THR A 48 -23.63 -11.92 -41.09
CA THR A 48 -22.38 -12.65 -41.24
C THR A 48 -21.46 -12.38 -40.05
N ILE A 49 -20.82 -13.43 -39.52
CA ILE A 49 -19.87 -13.34 -38.41
C ILE A 49 -18.56 -14.00 -38.83
N GLN A 50 -17.46 -13.28 -38.72
CA GLN A 50 -16.12 -13.76 -39.02
C GLN A 50 -15.43 -14.28 -37.75
N PHE A 51 -14.91 -15.50 -37.78
CA PHE A 51 -14.07 -16.10 -36.74
C PHE A 51 -12.78 -16.65 -37.36
N LYS A 52 -11.72 -16.84 -36.57
CA LYS A 52 -10.51 -17.51 -37.06
C LYS A 52 -10.72 -19.00 -37.35
N THR A 53 -11.59 -19.64 -36.57
CA THR A 53 -11.89 -21.08 -36.69
C THR A 53 -13.38 -21.35 -36.50
N ALA A 54 -13.88 -22.42 -37.11
CA ALA A 54 -15.24 -22.93 -36.90
C ALA A 54 -15.27 -24.19 -36.03
N GLU A 55 -14.31 -24.33 -35.10
CA GLU A 55 -14.22 -25.51 -34.23
C GLU A 55 -15.50 -25.68 -33.40
N GLY A 56 -16.16 -26.83 -33.53
CA GLY A 56 -17.38 -27.16 -32.79
C GLY A 56 -18.66 -26.49 -33.32
N ILE A 57 -18.58 -25.74 -34.43
CA ILE A 57 -19.72 -25.09 -35.08
C ILE A 57 -20.18 -25.93 -36.27
N GLU A 58 -21.49 -26.18 -36.36
CA GLU A 58 -22.12 -26.95 -37.42
C GLU A 58 -23.28 -26.17 -38.07
N ALA A 59 -23.25 -26.06 -39.39
CA ALA A 59 -24.34 -25.48 -40.18
C ALA A 59 -25.66 -26.24 -39.94
N GLY A 60 -26.74 -25.49 -39.74
CA GLY A 60 -28.08 -25.99 -39.48
C GLY A 60 -28.30 -26.59 -38.08
N LYS A 61 -27.28 -26.64 -37.22
CA LYS A 61 -27.40 -27.22 -35.86
C LYS A 61 -26.97 -26.27 -34.75
N THR A 62 -25.91 -25.49 -34.96
CA THR A 62 -25.40 -24.58 -33.94
C THR A 62 -26.37 -23.43 -33.73
N ARG A 63 -26.84 -23.29 -32.48
CA ARG A 63 -27.83 -22.28 -32.09
C ARG A 63 -27.14 -20.97 -31.71
N ILE A 64 -27.84 -19.87 -31.99
CA ILE A 64 -27.50 -18.55 -31.46
C ILE A 64 -28.34 -18.33 -30.21
N LYS A 65 -27.69 -17.99 -29.10
CA LYS A 65 -28.34 -17.80 -27.80
C LYS A 65 -28.13 -16.40 -27.24
N TYR A 66 -29.16 -15.88 -26.58
CA TYR A 66 -29.06 -14.70 -25.71
C TYR A 66 -29.63 -15.08 -24.35
N LYS A 67 -28.87 -14.90 -23.26
CA LYS A 67 -29.31 -15.27 -21.90
C LYS A 67 -29.81 -16.71 -21.83
N SER A 68 -29.10 -17.64 -22.45
CA SER A 68 -29.50 -19.06 -22.57
C SER A 68 -30.80 -19.36 -23.36
N VAL A 69 -31.41 -18.38 -24.02
CA VAL A 69 -32.60 -18.57 -24.87
C VAL A 69 -32.17 -18.73 -26.32
N ASP A 70 -32.71 -19.74 -27.02
CA ASP A 70 -32.47 -19.96 -28.45
C ASP A 70 -33.17 -18.86 -29.27
N ILE A 71 -32.39 -18.06 -29.98
CA ILE A 71 -32.88 -16.89 -30.74
C ILE A 71 -32.53 -16.93 -32.23
N GLY A 72 -31.81 -17.95 -32.68
CA GLY A 72 -31.37 -18.09 -34.07
C GLY A 72 -30.56 -19.34 -34.32
N LEU A 73 -30.08 -19.49 -35.55
CA LEU A 73 -29.32 -20.64 -36.04
C LEU A 73 -28.17 -20.20 -36.95
N VAL A 74 -27.10 -20.98 -36.97
CA VAL A 74 -26.06 -20.89 -38.01
C VAL A 74 -26.59 -21.60 -39.25
N GLU A 75 -26.74 -20.88 -40.37
CA GLU A 75 -27.24 -21.41 -41.64
C GLU A 75 -26.12 -22.03 -42.48
N GLU A 76 -25.02 -21.29 -42.61
CA GLU A 76 -23.91 -21.64 -43.52
C GLU A 76 -22.55 -21.32 -42.88
N ILE A 77 -21.54 -22.09 -43.27
CA ILE A 77 -20.14 -21.90 -42.89
C ILE A 77 -19.32 -21.90 -44.18
N ALA A 78 -18.62 -20.81 -44.45
CA ALA A 78 -17.75 -20.66 -45.61
C ALA A 78 -16.38 -20.12 -45.20
N PHE A 79 -15.33 -20.41 -45.96
CA PHE A 79 -14.05 -19.70 -45.80
C PHE A 79 -14.17 -18.29 -46.37
N ALA A 80 -13.49 -17.34 -45.74
CA ALA A 80 -13.23 -16.04 -46.36
C ALA A 80 -12.39 -16.23 -47.64
N GLU A 81 -12.42 -15.24 -48.54
CA GLU A 81 -11.69 -15.32 -49.82
C GLU A 81 -10.18 -15.51 -49.65
N ASP A 82 -9.63 -15.05 -48.52
CA ASP A 82 -8.22 -15.20 -48.13
C ASP A 82 -7.88 -16.56 -47.50
N PHE A 83 -8.89 -17.38 -47.16
CA PHE A 83 -8.78 -18.62 -46.38
C PHE A 83 -8.20 -18.47 -44.96
N ASP A 84 -7.93 -17.26 -44.50
CA ASP A 84 -7.38 -17.01 -43.16
C ASP A 84 -8.47 -17.04 -42.08
N ASN A 85 -9.73 -16.86 -42.48
CA ASN A 85 -10.87 -16.79 -41.57
C ASN A 85 -12.05 -17.62 -42.09
N VAL A 86 -12.99 -17.90 -41.19
CA VAL A 86 -14.26 -18.54 -41.48
C VAL A 86 -15.38 -17.53 -41.30
N VAL A 87 -16.27 -17.45 -42.28
CA VAL A 87 -17.46 -16.61 -42.30
C VAL A 87 -18.68 -17.50 -42.06
N LEU A 88 -19.41 -17.19 -41.00
CA LEU A 88 -20.66 -17.84 -40.62
C LEU A 88 -21.83 -16.97 -41.07
N THR A 89 -22.77 -17.53 -41.82
CA THR A 89 -24.06 -16.88 -42.07
C THR A 89 -25.04 -17.34 -41.00
N ILE A 90 -25.61 -16.40 -40.26
CA ILE A 90 -26.59 -16.67 -39.20
C ILE A 90 -27.96 -16.11 -39.56
N SER A 91 -29.01 -16.76 -39.07
CA SER A 91 -30.38 -16.26 -39.10
C SER A 91 -30.91 -16.12 -37.68
N LEU A 92 -31.52 -14.97 -37.37
CA LEU A 92 -32.18 -14.71 -36.10
C LEU A 92 -33.71 -14.80 -36.26
N ASN A 93 -34.41 -15.11 -35.19
CA ASN A 93 -35.87 -15.13 -35.18
C ASN A 93 -36.45 -13.74 -35.53
N GLN A 94 -37.64 -13.71 -36.13
CA GLN A 94 -38.32 -12.46 -36.49
C GLN A 94 -38.49 -11.52 -35.30
N GLY A 95 -38.30 -10.20 -35.52
CA GLY A 95 -38.42 -9.18 -34.46
C GLY A 95 -37.14 -8.95 -33.67
N LEU A 96 -36.05 -9.63 -34.00
CA LEU A 96 -34.73 -9.47 -33.37
C LEU A 96 -33.75 -8.65 -34.23
N GLU A 97 -34.24 -7.88 -35.21
CA GLU A 97 -33.41 -7.00 -36.03
C GLU A 97 -32.66 -5.98 -35.14
N GLY A 98 -33.26 -5.60 -34.02
CA GLY A 98 -32.68 -4.71 -33.03
C GLY A 98 -31.42 -5.24 -32.34
N PHE A 99 -31.14 -6.56 -32.43
CA PHE A 99 -29.96 -7.20 -31.87
C PHE A 99 -28.74 -7.04 -32.77
N LEU A 100 -28.92 -6.73 -34.05
CA LEU A 100 -27.86 -6.60 -35.05
C LEU A 100 -27.42 -5.13 -35.18
N ARG A 101 -26.56 -4.68 -34.26
CA ARG A 101 -26.07 -3.29 -34.18
C ARG A 101 -24.56 -3.23 -34.06
N ARG A 102 -23.96 -2.07 -34.35
CA ARG A 102 -22.51 -1.86 -34.39
C ARG A 102 -21.72 -2.39 -33.18
N ASN A 103 -22.26 -2.32 -31.97
CA ASN A 103 -21.58 -2.79 -30.75
C ASN A 103 -22.08 -4.15 -30.26
N THR A 104 -22.82 -4.90 -31.09
CA THR A 104 -23.20 -6.27 -30.78
C THR A 104 -21.99 -7.18 -30.86
N ARG A 105 -21.79 -8.00 -29.83
CA ARG A 105 -20.67 -8.92 -29.70
C ARG A 105 -21.17 -10.36 -29.84
N PHE A 106 -20.35 -11.20 -30.46
CA PHE A 106 -20.62 -12.62 -30.63
C PHE A 106 -19.41 -13.42 -30.16
N TRP A 107 -19.60 -14.55 -29.48
CA TRP A 107 -18.51 -15.47 -29.16
C TRP A 107 -19.00 -16.91 -29.14
N VAL A 108 -18.07 -17.84 -29.32
CA VAL A 108 -18.37 -19.27 -29.27
C VAL A 108 -18.24 -19.76 -27.84
N VAL A 109 -19.31 -20.35 -27.31
CA VAL A 109 -19.29 -21.04 -26.02
C VAL A 109 -19.04 -22.52 -26.26
N LYS A 110 -17.90 -23.01 -25.77
CA LYS A 110 -17.46 -24.40 -25.84
C LYS A 110 -16.99 -24.87 -24.46
N PRO A 111 -16.88 -26.18 -24.19
CA PRO A 111 -16.51 -26.67 -22.87
C PRO A 111 -15.03 -26.37 -22.65
N GLN A 112 -14.70 -25.63 -21.59
CA GLN A 112 -13.33 -25.24 -21.28
C GLN A 112 -12.99 -25.64 -19.85
N LEU A 113 -11.84 -26.31 -19.71
CA LEU A 113 -11.21 -26.58 -18.42
C LEU A 113 -10.09 -25.54 -18.23
N THR A 114 -10.28 -24.65 -17.27
CA THR A 114 -9.27 -23.65 -16.90
C THR A 114 -8.70 -24.00 -15.53
N VAL A 115 -7.50 -23.48 -15.22
CA VAL A 115 -6.90 -23.61 -13.88
C VAL A 115 -7.78 -22.99 -12.79
N ARG A 116 -8.69 -22.08 -13.16
CA ARG A 116 -9.58 -21.33 -12.25
C ARG A 116 -11.00 -21.90 -12.18
N GLY A 117 -11.33 -22.92 -12.97
CA GLY A 117 -12.65 -23.55 -12.96
C GLY A 117 -13.07 -24.18 -14.29
N VAL A 118 -14.30 -24.70 -14.30
CA VAL A 118 -14.94 -25.33 -15.46
C VAL A 118 -16.05 -24.43 -16.00
N SER A 119 -16.01 -24.10 -17.29
CA SER A 119 -17.06 -23.33 -17.96
C SER A 119 -17.61 -24.11 -19.17
N GLY A 120 -18.84 -23.77 -19.58
CA GLY A 120 -19.46 -24.37 -20.76
C GLY A 120 -19.84 -25.85 -20.62
N LEU A 121 -19.96 -26.42 -19.41
CA LEU A 121 -20.32 -27.85 -19.24
C LEU A 121 -21.65 -28.25 -19.92
N SER A 122 -22.57 -27.30 -20.09
CA SER A 122 -23.82 -27.52 -20.83
C SER A 122 -23.61 -27.93 -22.30
N THR A 123 -22.46 -27.57 -22.88
CA THR A 123 -22.12 -27.88 -24.28
C THR A 123 -21.64 -29.33 -24.46
N LEU A 124 -21.31 -30.05 -23.38
CA LEU A 124 -20.92 -31.47 -23.48
C LEU A 124 -22.06 -32.34 -24.04
N LEU A 125 -23.31 -31.96 -23.74
CA LEU A 125 -24.49 -32.67 -24.23
C LEU A 125 -25.09 -32.01 -25.48
N SER A 126 -25.10 -30.67 -25.52
CA SER A 126 -25.82 -29.90 -26.54
C SER A 126 -24.98 -29.41 -27.72
N GLY A 127 -23.66 -29.61 -27.67
CA GLY A 127 -22.71 -29.04 -28.62
C GLY A 127 -22.34 -27.59 -28.31
N ALA A 128 -21.34 -27.05 -29.02
CA ALA A 128 -21.00 -25.64 -28.89
C ALA A 128 -22.12 -24.77 -29.47
N TYR A 129 -22.28 -23.58 -28.92
CA TYR A 129 -23.24 -22.58 -29.39
C TYR A 129 -22.59 -21.21 -29.47
N ILE A 130 -23.23 -20.29 -30.20
CA ILE A 130 -22.78 -18.90 -30.27
C ILE A 130 -23.67 -18.08 -29.34
N GLU A 131 -23.06 -17.30 -28.46
CA GLU A 131 -23.78 -16.35 -27.62
C GLU A 131 -23.66 -14.94 -28.23
N ILE A 132 -24.75 -14.19 -28.15
CA ILE A 132 -24.84 -12.79 -28.59
C ILE A 132 -24.95 -11.88 -27.37
N ASP A 133 -24.33 -10.71 -27.44
CA ASP A 133 -24.53 -9.61 -26.50
C ASP A 133 -24.84 -8.32 -27.26
N PRO A 134 -26.12 -7.91 -27.33
CA PRO A 134 -26.56 -6.75 -28.07
C PRO A 134 -26.00 -5.44 -27.50
N GLY A 135 -25.41 -4.61 -28.36
CA GLY A 135 -24.89 -3.30 -27.99
C GLY A 135 -25.61 -2.13 -28.68
N PRO A 136 -25.44 -0.90 -28.19
CA PRO A 136 -26.03 0.28 -28.83
C PRO A 136 -25.38 0.57 -30.19
N GLY A 137 -26.03 1.38 -31.02
CA GLY A 137 -25.46 1.88 -32.28
C GLY A 137 -26.34 1.66 -33.50
N ALA A 138 -25.78 1.99 -34.67
CA ALA A 138 -26.44 1.80 -35.96
C ALA A 138 -26.60 0.31 -36.29
N ILE A 139 -27.60 -0.02 -37.12
CA ILE A 139 -27.82 -1.38 -37.63
C ILE A 139 -26.57 -1.85 -38.40
N GLN A 140 -26.17 -3.09 -38.19
CA GLN A 140 -25.01 -3.70 -38.82
C GLN A 140 -25.26 -5.18 -39.05
N THR A 141 -24.79 -5.71 -40.17
CA THR A 141 -25.01 -7.13 -40.58
C THR A 141 -23.73 -7.93 -40.72
N HIS A 142 -22.56 -7.30 -40.54
CA HIS A 142 -21.26 -7.94 -40.64
C HIS A 142 -20.52 -7.76 -39.32
N PHE A 143 -20.06 -8.84 -38.73
CA PHE A 143 -19.48 -8.85 -37.39
C PHE A 143 -18.16 -9.61 -37.36
N VAL A 144 -17.30 -9.21 -36.42
CA VAL A 144 -16.11 -9.98 -36.05
C VAL A 144 -16.42 -10.63 -34.72
N GLY A 145 -16.35 -11.96 -34.69
CA GLY A 145 -16.53 -12.76 -33.50
C GLY A 145 -15.36 -12.64 -32.53
N LEU A 146 -15.66 -12.66 -31.24
CA LEU A 146 -14.67 -12.71 -30.18
C LEU A 146 -14.22 -14.16 -29.97
N GLU A 147 -12.91 -14.35 -29.98
CA GLU A 147 -12.28 -15.67 -29.74
C GLU A 147 -12.36 -16.08 -28.26
N GLU A 148 -12.41 -15.10 -27.36
CA GLU A 148 -12.50 -15.31 -25.92
C GLU A 148 -13.83 -14.80 -25.38
N ILE A 149 -14.35 -15.52 -24.38
CA ILE A 149 -15.56 -15.13 -23.67
C ILE A 149 -15.30 -13.77 -22.99
N PRO A 150 -16.14 -12.75 -23.22
CA PRO A 150 -16.00 -11.48 -22.52
C PRO A 150 -16.24 -11.69 -21.02
N LEU A 151 -15.39 -11.09 -20.17
CA LEU A 151 -15.55 -11.18 -18.70
C LEU A 151 -16.81 -10.45 -18.22
N ILE A 152 -17.22 -9.42 -18.96
CA ILE A 152 -18.42 -8.64 -18.71
C ILE A 152 -19.27 -8.50 -19.98
N THR A 153 -20.56 -8.69 -19.81
CA THR A 153 -21.62 -8.50 -20.79
C THR A 153 -22.31 -7.15 -20.59
N THR A 154 -23.14 -6.71 -21.53
CA THR A 154 -23.89 -5.44 -21.40
C THR A 154 -24.89 -5.46 -20.24
N ASP A 155 -25.27 -6.65 -19.77
CA ASP A 155 -26.20 -6.85 -18.66
C ASP A 155 -25.54 -6.85 -17.28
N ASP A 156 -24.20 -6.92 -17.20
CA ASP A 156 -23.50 -6.89 -15.93
C ASP A 156 -23.54 -5.47 -15.34
N ALA A 157 -24.30 -5.28 -14.27
CA ALA A 157 -24.35 -4.04 -13.51
C ALA A 157 -23.10 -3.89 -12.63
N GLY A 158 -22.53 -2.68 -12.61
CA GLY A 158 -21.33 -2.38 -11.85
C GLY A 158 -20.59 -1.17 -12.39
N THR A 159 -19.42 -0.91 -11.83
CA THR A 159 -18.57 0.22 -12.19
C THR A 159 -17.22 -0.26 -12.72
N LYS A 160 -16.79 0.32 -13.85
CA LYS A 160 -15.44 0.15 -14.37
C LYS A 160 -14.50 1.08 -13.62
N ILE A 161 -13.33 0.57 -13.28
CA ILE A 161 -12.28 1.32 -12.60
C ILE A 161 -10.96 1.17 -13.36
N THR A 162 -10.13 2.19 -13.32
CA THR A 162 -8.75 2.12 -13.81
C THR A 162 -7.80 2.31 -12.65
N LEU A 163 -6.86 1.37 -12.50
CA LEU A 163 -5.80 1.42 -11.52
C LEU A 163 -4.47 1.69 -12.22
N ILE A 164 -3.55 2.39 -11.56
CA ILE A 164 -2.16 2.57 -12.00
C ILE A 164 -1.20 1.93 -11.00
N SER A 165 -0.19 1.25 -11.51
CA SER A 165 0.88 0.62 -10.72
C SER A 165 2.24 0.74 -11.42
N SER A 166 3.34 0.66 -10.66
CA SER A 166 4.71 0.54 -11.22
C SER A 166 4.98 -0.84 -11.82
N ASP A 167 4.24 -1.86 -11.40
CA ASP A 167 4.35 -3.22 -11.90
C ASP A 167 3.01 -3.96 -11.83
N LEU A 168 2.87 -5.01 -12.64
CA LEU A 168 1.65 -5.82 -12.70
C LEU A 168 1.58 -6.85 -11.55
N GLY A 169 2.69 -7.17 -10.89
CA GLY A 169 2.79 -8.25 -9.91
C GLY A 169 2.29 -9.59 -10.46
N SER A 170 1.44 -10.27 -9.67
CA SER A 170 0.80 -11.54 -10.06
C SER A 170 -0.55 -11.37 -10.76
N LEU A 171 -0.95 -10.12 -11.04
CA LEU A 171 -2.26 -9.81 -11.60
C LEU A 171 -2.34 -10.17 -13.08
N GLY A 172 -3.51 -10.63 -13.49
CA GLY A 172 -3.81 -10.91 -14.89
C GLY A 172 -5.29 -10.73 -15.18
N ARG A 173 -5.66 -10.96 -16.44
CA ARG A 173 -7.07 -10.95 -16.84
C ARG A 173 -7.85 -12.01 -16.06
N GLY A 174 -8.99 -11.60 -15.49
CA GLY A 174 -9.81 -12.40 -14.58
C GLY A 174 -9.28 -12.51 -13.15
N SER A 175 -8.23 -11.76 -12.77
CA SER A 175 -7.81 -11.68 -11.36
C SER A 175 -8.93 -11.10 -10.50
N PRO A 176 -9.21 -11.69 -9.32
CA PRO A 176 -10.33 -11.27 -8.49
C PRO A 176 -10.08 -9.92 -7.82
N ILE A 177 -11.15 -9.13 -7.70
CA ILE A 177 -11.21 -7.92 -6.87
C ILE A 177 -12.07 -8.23 -5.65
N TYR A 178 -11.56 -7.96 -4.46
CA TYR A 178 -12.18 -8.27 -3.18
C TYR A 178 -12.57 -7.00 -2.43
N TYR A 179 -13.70 -7.06 -1.73
CA TYR A 179 -14.07 -6.12 -0.68
C TYR A 179 -14.22 -6.89 0.63
N GLN A 180 -13.41 -6.54 1.65
CA GLN A 180 -13.40 -7.24 2.94
C GLN A 180 -13.30 -8.79 2.82
N GLY A 181 -12.56 -9.28 1.83
CA GLY A 181 -12.38 -10.71 1.54
C GLY A 181 -13.50 -11.37 0.72
N ILE A 182 -14.55 -10.64 0.37
CA ILE A 182 -15.65 -11.12 -0.49
C ILE A 182 -15.35 -10.77 -1.94
N LEU A 183 -15.55 -11.70 -2.87
CA LEU A 183 -15.37 -11.46 -4.31
C LEU A 183 -16.37 -10.39 -4.78
N ALA A 184 -15.85 -9.23 -5.14
CA ALA A 184 -16.60 -8.04 -5.53
C ALA A 184 -16.48 -7.72 -7.03
N GLY A 185 -15.47 -8.26 -7.70
CA GLY A 185 -15.21 -7.93 -9.10
C GLY A 185 -14.05 -8.69 -9.70
N GLU A 186 -13.59 -8.22 -10.85
CA GLU A 186 -12.49 -8.83 -11.59
C GLU A 186 -11.70 -7.85 -12.46
N VAL A 187 -10.45 -8.17 -12.72
CA VAL A 187 -9.57 -7.44 -13.65
C VAL A 187 -9.96 -7.79 -15.09
N LEU A 188 -10.38 -6.79 -15.85
CA LEU A 188 -10.74 -6.91 -17.26
C LEU A 188 -9.51 -7.05 -18.18
N GLY A 189 -8.41 -6.41 -17.82
CA GLY A 189 -7.17 -6.39 -18.61
C GLY A 189 -6.16 -5.38 -18.09
N TYR A 190 -5.05 -5.23 -18.81
CA TYR A 190 -4.00 -4.28 -18.46
C TYR A 190 -3.28 -3.79 -19.73
N GLU A 191 -2.65 -2.62 -19.64
CA GLU A 191 -1.84 -2.04 -20.70
C GLU A 191 -0.65 -1.26 -20.11
N LEU A 192 0.46 -1.25 -20.83
CA LEU A 192 1.62 -0.44 -20.44
C LEU A 192 1.31 1.03 -20.76
N ALA A 193 1.49 1.92 -19.79
CA ALA A 193 1.34 3.35 -19.99
C ALA A 193 2.40 3.88 -20.97
N GLY A 194 2.12 5.04 -21.58
CA GLY A 194 3.00 5.64 -22.59
C GLY A 194 4.40 6.02 -22.07
N ASP A 195 4.60 6.07 -20.76
CA ASP A 195 5.89 6.32 -20.11
C ASP A 195 6.80 5.08 -20.02
N ALA A 196 6.27 3.90 -20.38
CA ALA A 196 6.92 2.59 -20.27
C ALA A 196 7.39 2.22 -18.85
N LYS A 197 6.86 2.87 -17.82
CA LYS A 197 7.18 2.64 -16.40
C LYS A 197 5.96 2.29 -15.56
N SER A 198 4.78 2.73 -15.99
CA SER A 198 3.53 2.44 -15.31
C SER A 198 2.66 1.49 -16.11
N VAL A 199 1.80 0.75 -15.41
CA VAL A 199 0.82 -0.17 -16.01
C VAL A 199 -0.57 0.31 -15.59
N TYR A 200 -1.44 0.51 -16.58
CA TYR A 200 -2.87 0.70 -16.35
C TYR A 200 -3.54 -0.67 -16.24
N ILE A 201 -4.30 -0.87 -15.18
CA ILE A 201 -5.03 -2.11 -14.90
C ILE A 201 -6.51 -1.74 -14.90
N HIS A 202 -7.26 -2.34 -15.83
CA HIS A 202 -8.69 -2.09 -16.00
C HIS A 202 -9.45 -3.13 -15.20
N GLY A 203 -10.26 -2.68 -14.23
CA GLY A 203 -11.06 -3.53 -13.36
C GLY A 203 -12.56 -3.26 -13.52
N PHE A 204 -13.37 -4.21 -13.06
CA PHE A 204 -14.82 -4.06 -12.95
C PHE A 204 -15.27 -4.52 -11.57
N VAL A 205 -15.93 -3.64 -10.83
CA VAL A 205 -16.56 -3.93 -9.55
C VAL A 205 -18.05 -4.09 -9.78
N ARG A 206 -18.61 -5.22 -9.38
CA ARG A 206 -20.01 -5.59 -9.62
C ARG A 206 -20.93 -4.93 -8.61
N ASP A 207 -22.17 -4.66 -9.00
CA ASP A 207 -23.24 -4.32 -8.05
C ASP A 207 -23.43 -5.47 -7.03
N PRO A 208 -23.67 -5.18 -5.74
CA PRO A 208 -23.82 -3.87 -5.12
C PRO A 208 -22.51 -3.26 -4.56
N PHE A 209 -21.36 -3.91 -4.78
CA PHE A 209 -20.09 -3.47 -4.20
C PHE A 209 -19.55 -2.19 -4.84
N ASP A 210 -19.97 -1.89 -6.07
CA ASP A 210 -19.59 -0.66 -6.76
C ASP A 210 -20.09 0.61 -6.04
N GLN A 211 -21.21 0.52 -5.30
CA GLN A 211 -21.72 1.60 -4.45
C GLN A 211 -20.80 1.94 -3.27
N LEU A 212 -19.86 1.06 -2.94
CA LEU A 212 -18.87 1.27 -1.88
C LEU A 212 -17.62 2.00 -2.39
N LEU A 213 -17.48 2.15 -3.72
CA LEU A 213 -16.43 2.93 -4.32
C LEU A 213 -16.70 4.42 -4.13
N LYS A 214 -15.68 5.12 -3.63
CA LYS A 214 -15.66 6.57 -3.44
C LYS A 214 -14.34 7.10 -3.97
N GLY A 215 -14.21 8.43 -4.10
CA GLY A 215 -12.96 9.05 -4.55
C GLY A 215 -11.78 8.79 -3.61
N ASN A 216 -12.05 8.43 -2.35
CA ASN A 216 -11.05 8.04 -1.36
C ASN A 216 -10.87 6.52 -1.22
N SER A 217 -11.44 5.71 -2.12
CA SER A 217 -11.22 4.26 -2.13
C SER A 217 -9.76 3.94 -2.41
N ARG A 218 -9.23 2.97 -1.69
CA ARG A 218 -7.84 2.53 -1.76
C ARG A 218 -7.78 1.10 -2.25
N PHE A 219 -6.80 0.81 -3.10
CA PHE A 219 -6.61 -0.51 -3.69
C PHE A 219 -5.23 -1.06 -3.33
N SER A 220 -5.18 -2.28 -2.81
CA SER A 220 -3.95 -3.02 -2.55
C SER A 220 -3.89 -4.29 -3.39
N ASN A 221 -2.68 -4.62 -3.82
CA ASN A 221 -2.39 -5.94 -4.33
C ASN A 221 -2.43 -6.96 -3.16
N VAL A 222 -3.27 -7.97 -3.28
CA VAL A 222 -3.29 -9.13 -2.38
C VAL A 222 -2.60 -10.29 -3.08
N SER A 223 -1.27 -10.30 -2.99
CA SER A 223 -0.43 -11.35 -3.57
C SER A 223 0.49 -11.96 -2.51
N GLY A 224 0.40 -13.26 -2.31
CA GLY A 224 1.38 -14.03 -1.53
C GLY A 224 1.21 -13.97 -0.01
N LEU A 225 2.11 -14.69 0.67
CA LEU A 225 2.17 -14.78 2.13
C LEU A 225 2.72 -13.48 2.70
N ASP A 226 1.92 -12.81 3.53
CA ASP A 226 2.31 -11.60 4.22
C ASP A 226 2.94 -11.93 5.58
N VAL A 227 4.27 -11.80 5.69
CA VAL A 227 4.98 -11.98 6.96
C VAL A 227 5.66 -10.67 7.31
N THR A 228 5.02 -9.89 8.18
CA THR A 228 5.62 -8.67 8.72
C THR A 228 6.30 -9.03 10.04
N LEU A 229 7.63 -8.81 10.11
CA LEU A 229 8.40 -8.92 11.35
C LEU A 229 8.57 -7.50 11.94
N GLY A 230 7.89 -7.24 13.04
CA GLY A 230 8.02 -6.00 13.80
C GLY A 230 8.88 -6.17 15.05
N ALA A 231 9.18 -5.05 15.72
CA ALA A 231 9.83 -5.08 17.03
C ALA A 231 8.98 -5.82 18.09
N ASP A 232 7.65 -5.79 17.95
CA ASP A 232 6.68 -6.44 18.82
C ASP A 232 6.48 -7.94 18.55
N GLY A 233 7.11 -8.49 17.51
CA GLY A 233 7.04 -9.91 17.14
C GLY A 233 6.64 -10.15 15.69
N VAL A 234 6.09 -11.34 15.43
CA VAL A 234 5.66 -11.75 14.09
C VAL A 234 4.16 -11.52 13.98
N ASP A 235 3.74 -10.58 13.14
CA ASP A 235 2.33 -10.44 12.75
C ASP A 235 2.10 -11.23 11.46
N VAL A 236 1.20 -12.22 11.52
CA VAL A 236 0.88 -13.10 10.38
C VAL A 236 -0.56 -12.82 9.98
N LYS A 237 -0.75 -11.92 9.03
CA LYS A 237 -2.06 -11.68 8.41
C LYS A 237 -2.31 -12.77 7.37
N THR A 238 -3.09 -13.79 7.75
CA THR A 238 -3.44 -14.88 6.85
C THR A 238 -4.54 -14.44 5.89
N ALA A 239 -4.17 -14.08 4.66
CA ALA A 239 -5.14 -13.95 3.57
C ALA A 239 -5.81 -15.32 3.29
N SER A 240 -6.99 -15.30 2.67
CA SER A 240 -7.67 -16.53 2.25
C SER A 240 -6.74 -17.42 1.40
N ILE A 241 -6.77 -18.73 1.60
CA ILE A 241 -6.00 -19.72 0.81
C ILE A 241 -6.21 -19.53 -0.70
N THR A 242 -7.40 -19.10 -1.13
CA THR A 242 -7.69 -18.79 -2.54
C THR A 242 -6.96 -17.54 -3.03
N SER A 243 -6.84 -16.50 -2.20
CA SER A 243 -6.09 -15.27 -2.49
C SER A 243 -4.58 -15.52 -2.53
N LEU A 244 -4.06 -16.43 -1.69
CA LEU A 244 -2.65 -16.84 -1.71
C LEU A 244 -2.24 -17.58 -3.00
N LEU A 245 -3.17 -18.33 -3.61
CA LEU A 245 -2.91 -19.13 -4.82
C LEU A 245 -3.06 -18.35 -6.13
N PHE A 246 -4.02 -17.43 -6.21
CA PHE A 246 -4.39 -16.77 -7.47
C PHE A 246 -4.05 -15.28 -7.52
N GLY A 247 -3.61 -14.69 -6.40
CA GLY A 247 -3.44 -13.26 -6.27
C GLY A 247 -4.76 -12.51 -6.44
N GLY A 248 -4.74 -11.19 -6.28
CA GLY A 248 -5.92 -10.37 -6.52
C GLY A 248 -5.70 -8.93 -6.10
N ILE A 249 -6.79 -8.17 -6.13
CA ILE A 249 -6.82 -6.80 -5.62
C ILE A 249 -7.82 -6.77 -4.48
N ALA A 250 -7.49 -6.14 -3.36
CA ALA A 250 -8.46 -5.79 -2.34
C ALA A 250 -8.67 -4.28 -2.36
N PHE A 251 -9.90 -3.85 -2.14
CA PHE A 251 -10.19 -2.44 -1.93
C PHE A 251 -10.91 -2.20 -0.61
N ASP A 252 -10.68 -1.02 -0.07
CA ASP A 252 -11.36 -0.51 1.12
C ASP A 252 -11.63 0.98 0.95
N THR A 253 -12.66 1.46 1.64
CA THR A 253 -13.10 2.85 1.55
C THR A 253 -13.20 3.42 2.96
N PRO A 254 -12.19 4.18 3.43
CA PRO A 254 -12.18 4.72 4.77
C PRO A 254 -13.39 5.61 5.04
N ASP A 255 -13.94 5.52 6.24
CA ASP A 255 -14.95 6.44 6.73
C ASP A 255 -14.32 7.83 6.86
N SER A 256 -14.72 8.75 5.98
CA SER A 256 -14.34 10.15 6.05
C SER A 256 -15.58 11.03 6.19
N LEU A 257 -15.43 12.14 6.89
CA LEU A 257 -16.49 13.14 7.11
C LEU A 257 -16.78 13.99 5.86
N GLU A 258 -16.00 13.82 4.79
CA GLU A 258 -16.18 14.53 3.53
C GLU A 258 -17.04 13.70 2.57
N HIS A 259 -18.17 14.26 2.15
CA HIS A 259 -19.00 13.69 1.09
C HIS A 259 -18.25 13.79 -0.24
N SER A 260 -17.52 12.74 -0.61
CA SER A 260 -16.92 12.60 -1.94
C SER A 260 -18.02 12.39 -2.99
N LEU A 261 -18.60 13.48 -3.49
CA LEU A 261 -19.43 13.53 -4.69
C LEU A 261 -18.50 13.69 -5.89
N ALA A 262 -18.04 12.58 -6.48
CA ALA A 262 -17.42 12.63 -7.79
C ALA A 262 -17.75 11.35 -8.55
N ASP A 263 -18.10 11.54 -9.81
CA ASP A 263 -18.23 10.48 -10.80
C ASP A 263 -16.92 9.68 -10.83
N ILE A 264 -16.95 8.50 -10.21
CA ILE A 264 -15.78 7.62 -10.06
C ILE A 264 -15.33 7.02 -11.40
N SER A 265 -16.15 7.17 -12.45
CA SER A 265 -15.94 6.56 -13.77
C SER A 265 -14.65 7.04 -14.47
N ASP A 266 -14.21 8.27 -14.17
CA ASP A 266 -13.01 8.87 -14.78
C ASP A 266 -11.81 8.91 -13.81
N LEU A 267 -11.94 8.37 -12.60
CA LEU A 267 -10.86 8.37 -11.62
C LEU A 267 -9.87 7.24 -11.90
N VAL A 268 -8.58 7.60 -11.87
CA VAL A 268 -7.48 6.63 -11.86
C VAL A 268 -7.01 6.46 -10.42
N PHE A 269 -7.22 5.27 -9.86
CA PHE A 269 -6.77 4.94 -8.51
C PHE A 269 -5.34 4.38 -8.54
N THR A 270 -4.60 4.52 -7.46
CA THR A 270 -3.28 3.89 -7.33
C THR A 270 -3.44 2.50 -6.73
N LEU A 271 -2.81 1.50 -7.34
CA LEU A 271 -2.68 0.17 -6.76
C LEU A 271 -1.40 0.13 -5.91
N HIS A 272 -1.58 -0.02 -4.61
CA HIS A 272 -0.48 -0.12 -3.65
C HIS A 272 0.04 -1.55 -3.55
N GLY A 273 1.34 -1.69 -3.25
CA GLY A 273 2.02 -2.99 -3.20
C GLY A 273 1.54 -3.88 -2.07
N ARG A 274 1.35 -3.34 -0.85
CA ARG A 274 0.95 -4.10 0.35
C ARG A 274 -0.13 -3.39 1.14
N TYR A 275 -0.90 -4.17 1.92
CA TYR A 275 -1.94 -3.65 2.80
C TYR A 275 -1.37 -2.90 4.03
N ASP A 276 -0.16 -3.25 4.50
CA ASP A 276 0.48 -2.55 5.62
C ASP A 276 1.00 -1.15 5.25
N ASP A 277 1.13 -0.83 3.96
CA ASP A 277 1.48 0.54 3.51
C ASP A 277 0.37 1.56 3.85
N PHE A 278 -0.81 1.09 4.31
CA PHE A 278 -1.99 1.94 4.56
C PHE A 278 -2.04 2.62 5.92
N GLU A 279 -1.38 2.08 6.96
CA GLU A 279 -1.34 2.78 8.25
C GLU A 279 -0.36 3.97 8.21
N ASP A 280 0.71 3.89 7.41
CA ASP A 280 1.77 4.89 7.34
C ASP A 280 1.48 6.05 6.34
N GLN A 281 0.35 6.01 5.60
CA GLN A 281 -0.06 7.06 4.65
C GLN A 281 -1.38 7.76 5.00
N ALA A 282 -1.97 7.48 6.16
CA ALA A 282 -3.17 8.17 6.64
C ALA A 282 -2.90 9.60 7.16
N TYR A 283 -1.63 9.98 7.32
CA TYR A 283 -1.22 11.25 7.91
C TYR A 283 -0.67 12.20 6.84
N ILE A 284 -1.31 13.37 6.70
CA ILE A 284 -1.11 14.29 5.57
C ILE A 284 0.17 15.12 5.76
N ARG A 285 0.64 15.28 7.00
CA ARG A 285 1.85 16.05 7.30
C ARG A 285 2.98 15.16 7.79
N LYS A 286 4.05 15.12 7.01
CA LYS A 286 5.34 14.49 7.35
C LYS A 286 6.40 15.57 7.43
N VAL A 287 7.16 15.61 8.53
CA VAL A 287 8.27 16.56 8.72
C VAL A 287 9.55 15.78 8.91
N GLN A 288 10.57 16.13 8.13
CA GLN A 288 11.84 15.40 8.09
C GLN A 288 12.89 16.06 8.98
N PHE A 289 13.66 15.24 9.68
CA PHE A 289 14.73 15.65 10.59
C PHE A 289 15.97 14.79 10.37
N VAL A 290 17.13 15.32 10.75
CA VAL A 290 18.38 14.56 10.79
C VAL A 290 18.80 14.32 12.23
N MET A 291 19.35 13.13 12.49
CA MET A 291 19.90 12.75 13.78
C MET A 291 21.31 12.21 13.59
N TYR A 292 22.27 12.70 14.38
CA TYR A 292 23.64 12.21 14.30
C TYR A 292 23.94 11.23 15.42
N PHE A 293 24.38 10.03 15.06
CA PHE A 293 24.86 9.04 16.04
C PHE A 293 26.38 8.86 15.90
N THR A 294 27.06 8.80 17.05
CA THR A 294 28.51 8.53 17.15
C THR A 294 28.79 7.05 17.40
N GLY A 295 27.82 6.33 17.98
CA GLY A 295 27.90 4.91 18.26
C GLY A 295 27.46 4.04 17.08
N SER A 296 27.53 2.72 17.28
CA SER A 296 27.05 1.75 16.29
C SER A 296 25.52 1.83 16.11
N VAL A 297 25.07 2.09 14.88
CA VAL A 297 23.66 1.97 14.48
C VAL A 297 23.27 0.55 14.02
N ARG A 298 24.13 -0.45 14.24
CA ARG A 298 23.88 -1.84 13.82
C ARG A 298 22.54 -2.34 14.38
N GLY A 299 21.65 -2.73 13.49
CA GLY A 299 20.29 -3.18 13.82
C GLY A 299 19.22 -2.12 13.55
N LEU A 300 19.61 -0.86 13.29
CA LEU A 300 18.73 0.17 12.75
C LEU A 300 18.65 0.02 11.22
N SER A 301 17.45 0.12 10.68
CA SER A 301 17.18 0.05 9.24
C SER A 301 16.16 1.12 8.83
N PRO A 302 16.10 1.51 7.54
CA PRO A 302 14.95 2.23 7.01
C PRO A 302 13.63 1.51 7.37
N GLY A 303 12.59 2.27 7.72
CA GLY A 303 11.32 1.80 8.27
C GLY A 303 11.33 1.51 9.78
N ALA A 304 12.47 1.63 10.47
CA ALA A 304 12.49 1.46 11.93
C ALA A 304 11.64 2.55 12.61
N PRO A 305 10.82 2.21 13.62
CA PRO A 305 9.91 3.17 14.22
C PRO A 305 10.66 4.23 15.03
N LEU A 306 10.13 5.45 15.01
CA LEU A 306 10.43 6.48 15.99
C LEU A 306 9.33 6.44 17.04
N GLU A 307 9.69 6.36 18.31
CA GLU A 307 8.72 6.26 19.39
C GLU A 307 8.93 7.35 20.43
N PHE A 308 7.84 7.93 20.93
CA PHE A 308 7.87 8.76 22.13
C PHE A 308 7.12 8.04 23.24
N ARG A 309 7.83 7.64 24.29
CA ARG A 309 7.26 6.89 25.44
C ARG A 309 6.46 5.64 25.02
N GLY A 310 6.94 4.90 24.02
CA GLY A 310 6.33 3.67 23.53
C GLY A 310 5.18 3.88 22.53
N ILE A 311 4.97 5.09 22.03
CA ILE A 311 4.00 5.40 20.98
C ILE A 311 4.77 5.73 19.71
N LYS A 312 4.54 5.00 18.61
CA LYS A 312 5.11 5.34 17.29
C LYS A 312 4.66 6.75 16.89
N ILE A 313 5.61 7.58 16.47
CA ILE A 313 5.41 8.97 16.03
C ILE A 313 6.02 9.24 14.65
N GLY A 314 6.68 8.24 14.05
CA GLY A 314 7.36 8.39 12.77
C GLY A 314 8.23 7.18 12.43
N GLU A 315 9.13 7.34 11.48
CA GLU A 315 10.00 6.28 10.98
C GLU A 315 11.36 6.77 10.45
N VAL A 316 12.32 5.86 10.34
CA VAL A 316 13.64 6.11 9.74
C VAL A 316 13.55 6.01 8.22
N LEU A 317 14.02 7.03 7.51
CA LEU A 317 14.00 7.09 6.05
C LEU A 317 15.31 6.62 5.42
N ASP A 318 16.45 7.09 5.93
CA ASP A 318 17.76 6.81 5.36
C ASP A 318 18.85 6.81 6.44
N ILE A 319 19.91 6.03 6.22
CA ILE A 319 21.06 5.92 7.13
C ILE A 319 22.33 6.01 6.28
N ARG A 320 23.18 7.00 6.55
CA ARG A 320 24.45 7.17 5.84
C ARG A 320 25.61 7.28 6.80
N MET A 321 26.81 7.05 6.27
CA MET A 321 28.06 7.32 6.97
C MET A 321 28.71 8.55 6.34
N GLU A 322 29.06 9.50 7.18
CA GLU A 322 29.75 10.73 6.80
C GLU A 322 31.17 10.70 7.36
N PHE A 323 32.14 11.06 6.54
CA PHE A 323 33.53 11.21 6.94
C PHE A 323 33.89 12.69 6.92
N ASP A 324 34.22 13.22 8.09
CA ASP A 324 34.72 14.58 8.24
C ASP A 324 36.25 14.56 8.10
N ALA A 325 36.73 15.06 6.96
CA ALA A 325 38.15 15.13 6.66
C ALA A 325 38.93 16.11 7.55
N ALA A 326 38.27 17.13 8.12
CA ALA A 326 38.91 18.13 8.97
C ALA A 326 39.20 17.57 10.36
N THR A 327 38.25 16.79 10.90
CA THR A 327 38.37 16.17 12.23
C THR A 327 38.85 14.72 12.19
N THR A 328 38.97 14.14 10.98
CA THR A 328 39.23 12.70 10.76
C THR A 328 38.27 11.83 11.57
N SER A 329 37.00 12.23 11.62
CA SER A 329 35.96 11.56 12.40
C SER A 329 34.88 11.01 11.48
N PHE A 330 34.24 9.93 11.92
CA PHE A 330 33.08 9.35 11.24
C PHE A 330 31.83 9.66 12.06
N ARG A 331 30.77 10.07 11.37
CA ARG A 331 29.45 10.29 11.96
C ARG A 331 28.40 9.56 11.13
N ILE A 332 27.27 9.27 11.76
CA ILE A 332 26.18 8.54 11.11
C ILE A 332 24.94 9.44 11.11
N PRO A 333 24.73 10.25 10.06
CA PRO A 333 23.45 10.93 9.86
C PRO A 333 22.36 9.90 9.55
N VAL A 334 21.28 10.00 10.32
CA VAL A 334 20.05 9.23 10.16
C VAL A 334 18.95 10.21 9.81
N LEU A 335 18.38 10.06 8.62
CA LEU A 335 17.21 10.82 8.18
C LEU A 335 15.96 10.15 8.74
N VAL A 336 15.11 10.94 9.37
CA VAL A 336 13.86 10.46 9.97
C VAL A 336 12.70 11.34 9.55
N GLU A 337 11.50 10.78 9.57
CA GLU A 337 10.26 11.54 9.46
C GLU A 337 9.41 11.40 10.71
N ILE A 338 8.74 12.49 11.09
CA ILE A 338 7.78 12.56 12.19
C ILE A 338 6.43 12.96 11.61
N GLU A 339 5.36 12.35 12.14
CA GLU A 339 3.97 12.53 11.74
C GLU A 339 3.21 13.28 12.86
N PRO A 340 3.13 14.64 12.82
CA PRO A 340 2.59 15.42 13.93
C PRO A 340 1.09 15.17 14.16
N ASP A 341 0.37 14.74 13.12
CA ASP A 341 -1.07 14.45 13.16
C ASP A 341 -1.41 13.31 14.15
N ARG A 342 -0.42 12.52 14.58
CA ARG A 342 -0.56 11.50 15.64
C ARG A 342 -0.67 12.08 17.05
N ILE A 343 -0.40 13.39 17.22
CA ILE A 343 -0.39 14.07 18.51
C ILE A 343 -1.64 14.95 18.63
N ILE A 344 -2.62 14.47 19.41
CA ILE A 344 -3.85 15.23 19.68
C ILE A 344 -3.53 16.38 20.64
N HIS A 345 -3.75 17.62 20.19
CA HIS A 345 -3.56 18.81 21.00
C HIS A 345 -4.78 19.06 21.88
N ARG A 346 -4.57 19.27 23.19
CA ARG A 346 -5.65 19.54 24.15
C ARG A 346 -6.16 21.00 24.08
N ASP A 347 -5.33 21.93 23.63
CA ASP A 347 -5.65 23.35 23.47
C ASP A 347 -5.39 23.78 22.01
N ALA A 348 -6.45 23.92 21.22
CA ALA A 348 -6.38 24.27 19.80
C ALA A 348 -6.16 25.77 19.53
N GLU A 349 -6.27 26.64 20.53
CA GLU A 349 -6.24 28.10 20.35
C GLU A 349 -4.83 28.72 20.38
N ASN A 350 -3.80 28.00 20.84
CA ASN A 350 -2.41 28.49 20.94
C ASN A 350 -1.41 27.46 20.39
N THR A 351 -1.63 26.95 19.18
CA THR A 351 -0.69 26.03 18.54
C THR A 351 0.50 26.82 17.98
N LEU A 352 1.66 26.72 18.64
CA LEU A 352 2.91 27.18 18.07
C LEU A 352 3.16 26.42 16.75
N PRO A 353 3.82 27.04 15.74
CA PRO A 353 4.30 26.31 14.58
C PRO A 353 5.09 25.05 15.00
N PRO A 354 5.03 23.94 14.22
CA PRO A 354 5.71 22.69 14.58
C PRO A 354 7.20 22.87 14.89
N GLU A 355 7.88 23.74 14.15
CA GLU A 355 9.30 24.07 14.34
C GLU A 355 9.58 24.72 15.71
N GLN A 356 8.78 25.71 16.11
CA GLN A 356 8.92 26.39 17.41
C GLN A 356 8.55 25.48 18.58
N THR A 357 7.55 24.61 18.37
CA THR A 357 7.17 23.59 19.35
C THR A 357 8.34 22.63 19.56
N LEU A 358 8.96 22.18 18.48
CA LEU A 358 10.09 21.27 18.55
C LEU A 358 11.30 21.92 19.21
N GLU A 359 11.65 23.17 18.84
CA GLU A 359 12.73 23.92 19.48
C GLU A 359 12.51 24.03 20.99
N THR A 360 11.26 24.32 21.41
CA THR A 360 10.88 24.36 22.83
C THR A 360 11.08 23.01 23.50
N LEU A 361 10.71 21.90 22.84
CA LEU A 361 10.88 20.55 23.38
C LEU A 361 12.37 20.18 23.48
N VAL A 362 13.16 20.48 22.46
CA VAL A 362 14.62 20.30 22.43
C VAL A 362 15.29 21.04 23.58
N ASN A 363 14.92 22.31 23.80
CA ASN A 363 15.41 23.13 24.89
C ASN A 363 14.98 22.61 26.28
N LYS A 364 13.82 21.95 26.36
CA LYS A 364 13.36 21.27 27.58
C LYS A 364 13.96 19.89 27.78
N GLY A 365 14.81 19.43 26.86
CA GLY A 365 15.56 18.18 26.97
C GLY A 365 15.07 17.04 26.08
N LEU A 366 14.25 17.28 25.05
CA LEU A 366 13.93 16.24 24.07
C LEU A 366 15.22 15.72 23.42
N ARG A 367 15.50 14.43 23.55
CA ARG A 367 16.62 13.76 22.87
C ARG A 367 16.16 12.43 22.30
N GLY A 368 16.73 12.06 21.15
CA GLY A 368 16.59 10.72 20.62
C GLY A 368 17.72 9.80 21.05
N ARG A 369 17.42 8.52 21.22
CA ARG A 369 18.38 7.48 21.60
C ARG A 369 18.07 6.18 20.89
N LEU A 370 19.10 5.45 20.48
CA LEU A 370 18.93 4.09 19.97
C LEU A 370 18.53 3.14 21.10
N GLN A 371 17.47 2.39 20.89
CA GLN A 371 17.00 1.34 21.79
C GLN A 371 16.81 0.02 21.03
N THR A 372 16.97 -1.09 21.74
CA THR A 372 16.73 -2.42 21.17
C THR A 372 15.24 -2.73 21.23
N GLY A 373 14.62 -2.90 20.07
CA GLY A 373 13.21 -3.30 19.97
C GLY A 373 13.06 -4.80 20.20
N SER A 374 13.85 -5.61 19.49
CA SER A 374 13.83 -7.07 19.61
C SER A 374 15.17 -7.63 20.04
N LEU A 375 15.19 -8.29 21.21
CA LEU A 375 16.38 -8.98 21.72
C LEU A 375 16.77 -10.21 20.89
N LEU A 376 15.83 -10.77 20.13
CA LEU A 376 16.08 -11.95 19.29
C LEU A 376 16.77 -11.57 17.98
N THR A 377 16.28 -10.53 17.30
CA THR A 377 16.80 -10.11 15.99
C THR A 377 17.89 -9.04 16.10
N GLY A 378 17.99 -8.37 17.25
CA GLY A 378 18.89 -7.24 17.46
C GLY A 378 18.44 -5.96 16.74
N GLN A 379 17.17 -5.89 16.32
CA GLN A 379 16.61 -4.72 15.65
C GLN A 379 16.51 -3.53 16.61
N LEU A 380 16.93 -2.36 16.13
CA LEU A 380 16.90 -1.11 16.86
C LEU A 380 15.73 -0.23 16.40
N TYR A 381 15.27 0.63 17.29
CA TYR A 381 14.37 1.74 17.02
C TYR A 381 14.91 3.02 17.67
N ILE A 382 14.33 4.18 17.33
CA ILE A 382 14.72 5.46 17.93
C ILE A 382 13.68 5.84 18.98
N GLU A 383 14.11 5.86 20.25
CA GLU A 383 13.31 6.34 21.37
C GLU A 383 13.55 7.84 21.56
N PHE A 384 12.48 8.62 21.58
CA PHE A 384 12.46 9.99 22.05
C PHE A 384 11.99 10.06 23.50
N ASN A 385 12.76 10.77 24.32
CA ASN A 385 12.42 11.02 25.72
C ASN A 385 12.94 12.38 26.20
N MET A 386 12.55 12.78 27.41
CA MET A 386 12.94 14.06 28.01
C MET A 386 14.12 13.88 28.98
N TYR A 387 15.26 14.46 28.63
CA TYR A 387 16.51 14.49 29.39
C TYR A 387 16.87 15.94 29.73
N PRO A 388 16.27 16.53 30.78
CA PRO A 388 16.44 17.96 31.09
C PRO A 388 17.88 18.35 31.46
N ASN A 389 18.72 17.39 31.86
CA ASN A 389 20.11 17.61 32.26
C ASN A 389 21.12 17.17 31.18
N ALA A 390 20.66 16.78 29.99
CA ALA A 390 21.55 16.38 28.91
C ALA A 390 22.02 17.60 28.11
N ASP A 391 23.32 17.67 27.85
CA ASP A 391 23.90 18.73 27.03
C ASP A 391 23.23 18.79 25.65
N LEU A 392 23.06 20.01 25.14
CA LEU A 392 22.58 20.25 23.78
C LEU A 392 23.80 20.31 22.86
N ASN A 393 24.03 19.23 22.11
CA ASN A 393 25.06 19.18 21.09
C ASN A 393 24.38 19.00 19.73
N LEU A 394 24.47 20.03 18.88
CA LEU A 394 24.01 20.02 17.50
C LEU A 394 25.25 20.09 16.61
N VAL A 395 25.34 19.18 15.65
CA VAL A 395 26.53 18.94 14.85
C VAL A 395 26.30 19.07 13.34
N ALA A 396 25.07 19.37 12.91
CA ALA A 396 24.71 19.64 11.53
C ALA A 396 25.45 20.87 10.97
N ASP A 397 25.89 20.77 9.72
CA ASP A 397 26.46 21.88 8.96
C ASP A 397 25.36 22.73 8.30
N GLU A 398 25.68 23.96 7.90
CA GLU A 398 24.80 24.86 7.13
C GLU A 398 24.36 24.24 5.78
N SER A 399 25.11 23.27 5.24
CA SER A 399 24.72 22.54 4.02
C SER A 399 23.62 21.50 4.26
N MET A 400 23.26 21.20 5.50
CA MET A 400 22.25 20.19 5.83
C MET A 400 20.83 20.76 5.66
N PRO A 401 20.03 20.25 4.70
CA PRO A 401 18.70 20.81 4.40
C PRO A 401 17.64 20.49 5.45
N TYR A 402 17.92 19.60 6.40
CA TYR A 402 16.97 19.14 7.41
C TYR A 402 17.37 19.64 8.80
N PRO A 403 16.41 20.08 9.62
CA PRO A 403 16.67 20.44 11.01
C PRO A 403 17.18 19.24 11.82
N GLU A 404 18.11 19.51 12.73
CA GLU A 404 18.72 18.48 13.56
C GLU A 404 17.93 18.22 14.85
N LEU A 405 17.72 16.95 15.15
CA LEU A 405 17.25 16.49 16.45
C LEU A 405 18.43 15.97 17.27
N PRO A 406 18.64 16.50 18.49
CA PRO A 406 19.77 16.12 19.32
C PRO A 406 19.65 14.67 19.81
N THR A 407 20.78 13.99 19.87
CA THR A 407 20.87 12.59 20.29
C THR A 407 21.61 12.43 21.61
N VAL A 408 21.39 11.31 22.28
CA VAL A 408 22.20 10.86 23.42
C VAL A 408 22.68 9.43 23.20
N PRO A 409 23.80 9.01 23.83
CA PRO A 409 24.29 7.66 23.72
C PRO A 409 23.26 6.60 24.14
N GLY A 410 23.33 5.42 23.51
CA GLY A 410 22.50 4.28 23.86
C GLY A 410 22.71 3.82 25.31
N ALA A 411 21.70 3.17 25.90
CA ALA A 411 21.78 2.73 27.30
C ALA A 411 22.99 1.82 27.60
N PHE A 412 23.29 0.88 26.69
CA PHE A 412 24.43 -0.03 26.84
C PHE A 412 25.78 0.68 26.70
N GLU A 413 25.87 1.64 25.77
CA GLU A 413 27.07 2.45 25.57
C GLU A 413 27.36 3.30 26.81
N ALA A 414 26.33 3.96 27.37
CA ALA A 414 26.45 4.74 28.59
C ALA A 414 26.97 3.91 29.79
N ILE A 415 26.51 2.66 29.94
CA ILE A 415 27.01 1.74 30.97
C ILE A 415 28.48 1.40 30.74
N SER A 416 28.86 1.09 29.50
CA SER A 416 30.24 0.73 29.14
C SER A 416 31.22 1.89 29.35
N GLN A 417 30.80 3.12 28.99
CA GLN A 417 31.56 4.33 29.26
C GLN A 417 31.71 4.59 30.76
N SER A 418 30.64 4.41 31.53
CA SER A 418 30.67 4.56 33.00
C SER A 418 31.60 3.55 33.68
N LEU A 419 31.56 2.27 33.28
CA LEU A 419 32.46 1.23 33.80
C LEU A 419 33.93 1.52 33.45
N THR A 420 34.20 1.95 32.22
CA THR A 420 35.55 2.33 31.80
C THR A 420 36.06 3.54 32.60
N GLY A 421 35.19 4.52 32.86
CA GLY A 421 35.49 5.66 33.71
C GLY A 421 35.85 5.22 35.14
N MET A 422 35.10 4.29 35.72
CA MET A 422 35.40 3.72 37.05
C MET A 422 36.75 2.99 37.07
N VAL A 423 37.07 2.18 36.06
CA VAL A 423 38.36 1.48 35.97
C VAL A 423 39.51 2.49 35.92
N LYS A 424 39.41 3.53 35.09
CA LYS A 424 40.42 4.61 35.02
C LYS A 424 40.58 5.33 36.36
N GLN A 425 39.46 5.57 37.08
CA GLN A 425 39.51 6.18 38.40
C GLN A 425 40.25 5.30 39.41
N ILE A 426 40.06 3.97 39.36
CA ILE A 426 40.77 3.01 40.22
C ILE A 426 42.27 2.93 39.86
N GLU A 427 42.61 2.94 38.57
CA GLU A 427 44.01 2.98 38.11
C GLU A 427 44.75 4.24 38.56
N SER A 428 44.04 5.35 38.77
CA SER A 428 44.62 6.59 39.27
C SER A 428 44.99 6.55 40.77
N ILE A 429 44.65 5.48 41.49
CA ILE A 429 45.02 5.30 42.88
C ILE A 429 46.50 4.89 42.98
N ASP A 430 47.34 5.80 43.48
CA ASP A 430 48.77 5.53 43.68
C ASP A 430 49.03 4.61 44.88
N VAL A 431 48.97 3.29 44.64
CA VAL A 431 49.28 2.26 45.64
C VAL A 431 50.74 2.34 46.12
N THR A 432 51.65 2.83 45.26
CA THR A 432 53.08 2.97 45.58
C THR A 432 53.29 4.13 46.57
N GLY A 433 52.62 5.26 46.35
CA GLY A 433 52.58 6.38 47.27
C GLY A 433 52.03 6.00 48.64
N ILE A 434 50.99 5.16 48.69
CA ILE A 434 50.44 4.61 49.93
C ILE A 434 51.49 3.72 50.64
N GLY A 435 52.11 2.78 49.91
CA GLY A 435 53.12 1.89 50.47
C GLY A 435 54.35 2.62 51.02
N ASN A 436 54.81 3.66 50.32
CA ASN A 436 55.91 4.51 50.79
C ASN A 436 55.52 5.34 52.02
N SER A 437 54.29 5.85 52.06
CA SER A 437 53.78 6.59 53.22
C SER A 437 53.71 5.70 54.47
N VAL A 438 53.22 4.46 54.33
CA VAL A 438 53.19 3.48 55.43
C VAL A 438 54.60 3.12 55.91
N ARG A 439 55.54 2.88 54.98
CA ARG A 439 56.93 2.58 55.35
C ARG A 439 57.59 3.74 56.09
N ASN A 440 57.38 4.97 55.63
CA ASN A 440 57.92 6.18 56.29
C ASN A 440 57.35 6.37 57.70
N ILE A 441 56.08 6.02 57.92
CA ILE A 441 55.46 6.03 59.25
C ILE A 441 56.09 4.99 60.16
N LEU A 442 56.32 3.76 59.66
CA LEU A 442 56.95 2.68 60.41
C LEU A 442 58.41 3.00 60.77
N ASP A 443 59.18 3.57 59.84
CA ASP A 443 60.56 4.01 60.10
C ASP A 443 60.60 5.16 61.12
N GLY A 444 59.64 6.09 61.05
CA GLY A 444 59.53 7.16 62.04
C GLY A 444 59.16 6.65 63.44
N ALA A 445 58.30 5.63 63.52
CA ALA A 445 57.95 4.98 64.78
C ALA A 445 59.14 4.22 65.39
N ASP A 446 59.94 3.52 64.59
CA ASP A 446 61.14 2.81 65.08
C ASP A 446 62.20 3.77 65.62
N LYS A 447 62.35 4.95 65.01
CA LYS A 447 63.26 6.01 65.50
C LYS A 447 62.80 6.67 66.80
N LEU A 448 61.48 6.81 67.00
CA LEU A 448 60.88 7.32 68.25
C LEU A 448 61.13 6.38 69.44
N VAL A 449 61.18 5.07 69.21
CA VAL A 449 61.39 4.06 70.27
C VAL A 449 62.87 3.99 70.70
N ASN A 450 63.80 4.31 69.81
CA ASN A 450 65.24 4.07 70.01
C ASN A 450 66.08 5.32 70.32
N LYS A 451 65.48 6.51 70.48
CA LYS A 451 66.18 7.75 70.90
C LYS A 451 65.39 8.53 71.96
N PRO A 452 66.06 9.29 72.86
CA PRO A 452 65.37 10.25 73.72
C PRO A 452 64.77 11.37 72.86
N VAL A 453 63.45 11.50 72.86
CA VAL A 453 62.68 12.43 72.03
C VAL A 453 62.45 13.73 72.79
N ASP A 454 62.68 14.88 72.14
CA ASP A 454 62.41 16.20 72.70
C ASP A 454 60.91 16.47 72.89
N GLU A 455 60.55 17.21 73.94
CA GLU A 455 59.16 17.53 74.33
C GLU A 455 58.36 18.25 73.22
N ALA A 456 59.05 19.00 72.36
CA ALA A 456 58.48 19.68 71.20
C ALA A 456 57.95 18.69 70.13
N VAL A 457 58.62 17.55 69.96
CA VAL A 457 58.26 16.53 68.97
C VAL A 457 57.02 15.75 69.42
N VAL A 458 56.91 15.47 70.73
CA VAL A 458 55.73 14.81 71.32
C VAL A 458 54.50 15.71 71.16
N THR A 459 54.65 17.01 71.38
CA THR A 459 53.56 17.99 71.26
C THR A 459 53.07 18.12 69.80
N ASP A 460 53.98 18.12 68.83
CA ASP A 460 53.65 18.20 67.40
C ASP A 460 53.00 16.91 66.87
N LEU A 461 53.41 15.75 67.39
CA LEU A 461 52.78 14.46 67.11
C LEU A 461 51.35 14.41 67.65
N GLU A 462 51.12 14.87 68.88
CA GLU A 462 49.76 14.95 69.45
C GLU A 462 48.86 15.88 68.63
N ALA A 463 49.36 17.03 68.19
CA ALA A 463 48.62 17.97 67.35
C ALA A 463 48.24 17.33 66.00
N SER A 464 49.17 16.61 65.38
CA SER A 464 48.96 15.89 64.12
C SER A 464 47.95 14.74 64.27
N LEU A 465 48.02 13.97 65.36
CA LEU A 465 47.05 12.91 65.66
C LEU A 465 45.65 13.45 65.96
N ARG A 466 45.55 14.60 66.64
CA ARG A 466 44.28 15.30 66.86
C ARG A 466 43.65 15.78 65.55
N ALA A 467 44.46 16.35 64.66
CA ALA A 467 44.02 16.77 63.33
C ALA A 467 43.51 15.56 62.51
N LEU A 468 44.24 14.45 62.52
CA LEU A 468 43.85 13.22 61.81
C LEU A 468 42.55 12.63 62.36
N ARG A 469 42.38 12.62 63.69
CA ARG A 469 41.14 12.17 64.34
C ARG A 469 39.95 13.07 64.02
N GLY A 470 40.17 14.38 63.90
CA GLY A 470 39.14 15.34 63.50
C GLY A 470 38.68 15.18 62.04
N VAL A 471 39.59 14.79 61.13
CA VAL A 471 39.22 14.43 59.76
C VAL A 471 38.37 13.16 59.74
N LEU A 472 38.79 12.12 60.49
CA LEU A 472 38.07 10.84 60.55
C LEU A 472 36.68 10.93 61.20
N SER A 473 36.46 11.88 62.12
CA SER A 473 35.15 12.08 62.75
C SER A 473 34.16 12.87 61.88
N ASN A 474 34.65 13.63 60.89
CA ASN A 474 33.83 14.51 60.06
C ASN A 474 33.59 13.97 58.64
N VAL A 475 33.98 12.72 58.36
CA VAL A 475 33.80 12.04 57.05
C VAL A 475 32.32 11.91 56.67
N GLU A 476 31.40 11.92 57.64
CA GLU A 476 29.98 11.67 57.41
C GLU A 476 29.22 12.88 56.81
N GLU A 477 29.75 14.09 56.93
CA GLU A 477 29.09 15.34 56.46
C GLU A 477 29.90 16.15 55.44
N ALA A 478 31.19 15.88 55.23
CA ALA A 478 32.06 16.69 54.39
C ALA A 478 32.21 16.15 52.95
N ASP A 479 32.28 17.07 51.98
CA ASP A 479 32.59 16.76 50.59
C ASP A 479 33.91 15.96 50.48
N LEU A 480 33.88 14.92 49.65
CA LEU A 480 34.92 13.89 49.59
C LEU A 480 36.28 14.51 49.22
N ASP A 481 36.28 15.49 48.32
CA ASP A 481 37.48 16.19 47.87
C ASP A 481 38.12 17.03 49.00
N SER A 482 37.31 17.71 49.81
CA SER A 482 37.78 18.50 50.95
C SER A 482 38.38 17.62 52.06
N THR A 483 37.78 16.45 52.27
CA THR A 483 38.23 15.45 53.26
C THR A 483 39.55 14.83 52.83
N ILE A 484 39.70 14.50 51.54
CA ILE A 484 40.95 13.99 50.99
C ILE A 484 42.07 15.04 51.08
N ALA A 485 41.77 16.32 50.81
CA ALA A 485 42.74 17.39 50.94
C ALA A 485 43.21 17.59 52.40
N ALA A 486 42.28 17.59 53.35
CA ALA A 486 42.60 17.70 54.78
C ALA A 486 43.41 16.50 55.30
N ALA A 487 43.06 15.28 54.88
CA ALA A 487 43.79 14.06 55.21
C ALA A 487 45.23 14.10 54.65
N ARG A 488 45.41 14.54 53.40
CA ARG A 488 46.73 14.73 52.80
C ARG A 488 47.57 15.74 53.57
N GLN A 489 46.99 16.87 53.98
CA GLN A 489 47.70 17.88 54.76
C GLN A 489 48.13 17.35 56.14
N ALA A 490 47.27 16.59 56.82
CA ALA A 490 47.59 15.96 58.09
C ALA A 490 48.71 14.91 57.96
N LEU A 491 48.69 14.11 56.90
CA LEU A 491 49.75 13.15 56.58
C LEU A 491 51.08 13.84 56.25
N VAL A 492 51.06 14.95 55.51
CA VAL A 492 52.26 15.74 55.21
C VAL A 492 52.86 16.34 56.48
N ASN A 493 52.04 16.87 57.38
CA ASN A 493 52.51 17.38 58.67
C ASN A 493 53.11 16.26 59.52
N LEU A 494 52.44 15.11 59.60
CA LEU A 494 52.94 13.94 60.32
C LEU A 494 54.27 13.43 59.73
N GLN A 495 54.40 13.38 58.40
CA GLN A 495 55.66 13.04 57.74
C GLN A 495 56.77 14.06 58.05
N ARG A 496 56.44 15.36 58.13
CA ARG A 496 57.40 16.40 58.53
C ARG A 496 57.85 16.19 59.98
N THR A 497 56.95 15.92 60.91
CA THR A 497 57.30 15.62 62.31
C THR A 497 58.18 14.36 62.40
N LEU A 498 57.82 13.29 61.68
CA LEU A 498 58.59 12.05 61.61
C LEU A 498 59.98 12.18 60.97
N THR A 499 60.20 13.18 60.11
CA THR A 499 61.52 13.47 59.54
C THR A 499 62.38 14.38 60.42
N MET A 500 61.80 15.06 61.41
CA MET A 500 62.55 15.78 62.45
C MET A 500 63.12 14.86 63.54
N ILE A 501 62.72 13.58 63.55
CA ILE A 501 63.20 12.49 64.44
C ILE A 501 64.30 11.67 63.75
#